data_AF-A0A7X6WUP1-F1
#
_entry.id   AF-A0A7X6WUP1-F1
#
_cell.length_a   1.000
_cell.length_b   1.000
_cell.length_c   1.000
_cell.angle_alpha   90.00
_cell.angle_beta   90.00
_cell.angle_gamma   90.00
#
_symmetry.space_group_name_H-M   'P 1'
#
loop_
_entity.id
_entity.type
_entity.pdbx_description
1 polymer ?
#
loop_
_entity_poly.entity_id
_entity_poly.type
_entity_poly.pdbx_seq_one_letter_code
_entity_poly.pdbx_strand_id
1 'polypeptide(L)'
;MIIVVSPTKTIKSKKLNIEKELPPFLDESKVLRKQLEAMSKDELKTLYKASDKIIEHNYTMYQEVQPSLAALDAYAGLVFQQLDYDDFTEDHYKYMSEHLRILSTLYGILKIDSEIHPYRLDYTMPFPQSLYTYWEEVLTNYVKDHDCIINLASQEYINSFKHHNVVNIHFVDENNRSFATASK
;
A
#
# COMPACT_ATOMS: atom_id res chain seq x y z
N MET A 1 -18.30 -7.17 -0.13
CA MET A 1 -17.60 -6.34 -1.14
C MET A 1 -16.49 -5.53 -0.48
N ILE A 2 -15.33 -5.41 -1.14
CA ILE A 2 -14.27 -4.46 -0.77
C ILE A 2 -13.83 -3.61 -1.96
N ILE A 3 -13.27 -2.44 -1.67
CA ILE A 3 -12.65 -1.48 -2.59
C ILE A 3 -11.15 -1.54 -2.34
N VAL A 4 -10.36 -1.68 -3.40
CA VAL A 4 -8.89 -1.69 -3.30
C VAL A 4 -8.30 -0.45 -3.97
N VAL A 5 -7.34 0.18 -3.29
CA VAL A 5 -6.57 1.33 -3.78
C VAL A 5 -5.06 1.05 -3.71
N SER A 6 -4.30 1.68 -4.60
CA SER A 6 -2.83 1.66 -4.53
C SER A 6 -2.33 2.51 -3.36
N PRO A 7 -1.20 2.13 -2.74
CA PRO A 7 -0.52 2.96 -1.76
C PRO A 7 0.24 4.10 -2.47
N THR A 8 0.83 5.01 -1.70
CA THR A 8 1.81 5.97 -2.22
C THR A 8 3.24 5.63 -1.85
N LYS A 9 4.17 5.90 -2.78
CA LYS A 9 5.62 5.78 -2.54
C LYS A 9 6.14 6.70 -1.44
N THR A 10 5.43 7.79 -1.19
CA THR A 10 5.77 8.77 -0.15
C THR A 10 4.83 8.55 1.02
N ILE A 11 5.40 8.29 2.19
CA ILE A 11 4.67 8.26 3.46
C ILE A 11 4.80 9.63 4.12
N LYS A 12 3.68 10.24 4.46
CA LYS A 12 3.61 11.51 5.20
C LYS A 12 2.57 11.34 6.28
N SER A 13 2.96 11.57 7.54
CA SER A 13 2.01 11.56 8.64
C SER A 13 1.01 12.71 8.50
N LYS A 14 -0.27 12.35 8.33
CA LYS A 14 -1.41 13.16 8.76
C LYS A 14 -1.78 12.75 10.19
N LYS A 15 -2.52 13.60 10.90
CA LYS A 15 -3.07 13.30 12.22
C LYS A 15 -4.59 13.22 12.13
N LEU A 16 -5.12 12.10 11.65
CA LEU A 16 -6.55 11.79 11.71
C LEU A 16 -6.96 11.20 13.07
N ASN A 17 -6.00 10.91 13.96
CA ASN A 17 -6.21 10.32 15.29
C ASN A 17 -6.95 8.96 15.25
N ILE A 18 -6.65 8.14 14.24
CA ILE A 18 -7.24 6.81 14.08
C ILE A 18 -6.52 5.83 15.04
N GLU A 19 -7.30 5.04 15.79
CA GLU A 19 -6.75 3.97 16.61
C GLU A 19 -6.12 2.90 15.72
N LYS A 20 -4.90 2.48 16.07
CA LYS A 20 -4.10 1.60 15.23
C LYS A 20 -4.34 0.13 15.58
N GLU A 21 -4.54 -0.68 14.56
CA GLU A 21 -4.72 -2.12 14.67
C GLU A 21 -3.60 -2.86 13.97
N LEU A 22 -3.30 -4.09 14.38
CA LEU A 22 -2.26 -4.87 13.71
C LEU A 22 -2.66 -5.18 12.25
N PRO A 23 -1.72 -5.09 11.29
CA PRO A 23 -2.02 -5.43 9.91
C PRO A 23 -2.36 -6.93 9.77
N PRO A 24 -3.20 -7.32 8.78
CA PRO A 24 -3.64 -8.71 8.61
C PRO A 24 -2.50 -9.73 8.48
N PHE A 25 -1.39 -9.32 7.87
CA PHE A 25 -0.24 -10.18 7.52
C PHE A 25 1.04 -9.69 8.18
N LEU A 26 0.97 -9.38 9.48
CA LEU A 26 2.08 -8.81 10.23
C LEU A 26 3.34 -9.68 10.17
N ASP A 27 3.21 -11.00 10.29
CA ASP A 27 4.36 -11.89 10.35
C ASP A 27 5.06 -12.04 8.99
N GLU A 28 4.29 -12.12 7.90
CA GLU A 28 4.80 -12.06 6.53
C GLU A 28 5.47 -10.71 6.25
N SER A 29 4.91 -9.61 6.79
CA SER A 29 5.48 -8.26 6.65
C SER A 29 6.83 -8.15 7.37
N LYS A 30 6.96 -8.74 8.57
CA LYS A 30 8.21 -8.75 9.34
C LYS A 30 9.34 -9.45 8.59
N VAL A 31 9.06 -10.49 7.81
CA VAL A 31 10.06 -11.18 6.99
C VAL A 31 10.65 -10.24 5.95
N LEU A 32 9.79 -9.56 5.17
CA LEU A 32 10.22 -8.59 4.17
C LEU A 32 10.93 -7.37 4.80
N ARG A 33 10.42 -6.89 5.94
CA ARG A 33 11.00 -5.78 6.69
C ARG A 33 12.43 -6.08 7.14
N LYS A 34 12.68 -7.26 7.71
CA LYS A 34 14.01 -7.69 8.14
C LYS A 34 15.00 -7.75 6.97
N GLN A 35 14.56 -8.17 5.79
CA GLN A 35 15.40 -8.17 4.60
C GLN A 35 15.78 -6.74 4.18
N LEU A 36 14.84 -5.79 4.22
CA LEU A 36 15.13 -4.37 3.96
C LEU A 36 16.10 -3.77 4.99
N GLU A 37 15.93 -4.08 6.27
CA GLU A 37 16.79 -3.61 7.37
C GLU A 37 18.22 -4.15 7.28
N ALA A 38 18.39 -5.35 6.72
CA ALA A 38 19.69 -5.99 6.52
C ALA A 38 20.45 -5.49 5.30
N MET A 39 19.82 -4.73 4.39
CA MET A 39 20.47 -4.25 3.17
C MET A 39 21.47 -3.13 3.46
N SER A 40 22.65 -3.25 2.86
CA SER A 40 23.66 -2.19 2.77
C SER A 40 23.17 -1.03 1.88
N LYS A 41 23.84 0.13 1.98
CA LYS A 41 23.55 1.28 1.12
C LYS A 41 23.72 0.96 -0.38
N ASP A 42 24.69 0.11 -0.73
CA ASP A 42 24.92 -0.30 -2.12
C ASP A 42 23.82 -1.23 -2.65
N GLU A 43 23.30 -2.13 -1.80
CA GLU A 43 22.15 -2.96 -2.12
C GLU A 43 20.88 -2.11 -2.27
N LEU A 44 20.65 -1.15 -1.36
CA LEU A 44 19.54 -0.19 -1.49
C LEU A 44 19.67 0.69 -2.74
N LYS A 45 20.89 1.06 -3.14
CA LYS A 45 21.15 1.81 -4.38
C LYS A 45 20.74 1.00 -5.61
N THR A 46 21.10 -0.27 -5.64
CA THR A 46 20.68 -1.22 -6.67
C THR A 46 19.17 -1.42 -6.67
N LEU A 47 18.56 -1.59 -5.50
CA LEU A 47 17.13 -1.83 -5.33
C LEU A 47 16.29 -0.63 -5.79
N TYR A 48 16.61 0.56 -5.32
CA TYR A 48 15.79 1.75 -5.54
C TYR A 48 16.11 2.48 -6.84
N LYS A 49 17.29 2.28 -7.42
CA LYS A 49 17.79 3.03 -8.59
C LYS A 49 17.57 4.54 -8.44
N ALA A 50 17.88 5.04 -7.25
CA ALA A 50 17.55 6.40 -6.81
C ALA A 50 18.82 7.18 -6.44
N SER A 51 18.66 8.48 -6.18
CA SER A 51 19.76 9.34 -5.76
C SER A 51 20.31 8.95 -4.39
N ASP A 52 21.58 9.26 -4.14
CA ASP A 52 22.23 8.97 -2.85
C ASP A 52 21.47 9.61 -1.67
N LYS A 53 20.82 10.76 -1.87
CA LYS A 53 19.93 11.37 -0.86
C LYS A 53 18.76 10.47 -0.48
N ILE A 54 18.12 9.81 -1.46
CA ILE A 54 17.01 8.88 -1.20
C ILE A 54 17.55 7.61 -0.55
N ILE A 55 18.72 7.12 -0.97
CA ILE A 55 19.36 5.94 -0.36
C ILE A 55 19.68 6.21 1.10
N GLU A 56 20.34 7.31 1.41
CA GLU A 56 20.70 7.69 2.78
C GLU A 56 19.46 7.81 3.67
N HIS A 57 18.43 8.51 3.18
CA HIS A 57 17.18 8.67 3.92
C HIS A 57 16.53 7.33 4.28
N ASN A 58 16.41 6.41 3.32
CA ASN A 58 15.78 5.12 3.56
C ASN A 58 16.67 4.19 4.40
N TYR A 59 17.99 4.23 4.22
CA TYR A 59 18.91 3.46 5.05
C TYR A 59 18.77 3.87 6.52
N THR A 60 18.86 5.16 6.82
CA THR A 60 18.69 5.68 8.19
C THR A 60 17.32 5.34 8.75
N MET A 61 16.25 5.49 7.96
CA MET A 61 14.90 5.13 8.35
C MET A 61 14.75 3.65 8.76
N TYR A 62 15.52 2.73 8.15
CA TYR A 62 15.52 1.32 8.53
C TYR A 62 16.37 1.00 9.76
N GLN A 63 17.38 1.81 10.06
CA GLN A 63 18.24 1.60 11.25
C GLN A 63 17.65 2.22 12.53
N GLU A 64 16.75 3.19 12.38
CA GLU A 64 16.14 3.90 13.50
C GLU A 64 14.75 3.37 13.85
N VAL A 65 14.36 3.52 15.12
CA VAL A 65 12.98 3.26 15.56
C VAL A 65 12.09 4.39 15.05
N GLN A 66 11.35 4.11 13.99
CA GLN A 66 10.39 5.06 13.42
C GLN A 66 9.03 4.92 14.11
N PRO A 67 8.33 6.04 14.39
CA PRO A 67 6.96 5.97 14.88
C PRO A 67 6.06 5.28 13.85
N SER A 68 5.14 4.46 14.32
CA SER A 68 4.12 3.85 13.48
C SER A 68 2.92 4.77 13.29
N LEU A 69 2.27 4.63 12.15
CA LEU A 69 1.11 5.41 11.70
C LEU A 69 -0.04 4.45 11.38
N ALA A 70 -1.28 4.92 11.45
CA ALA A 70 -2.38 4.23 10.77
C ALA A 70 -2.17 4.33 9.26
N ALA A 71 -2.57 3.32 8.49
CA ALA A 71 -2.36 3.30 7.04
C ALA A 71 -2.98 4.53 6.36
N LEU A 72 -4.18 4.94 6.79
CA LEU A 72 -4.85 6.12 6.26
C LEU A 72 -4.15 7.44 6.64
N ASP A 73 -3.44 7.47 7.77
CA ASP A 73 -2.60 8.61 8.18
C ASP A 73 -1.29 8.69 7.38
N ALA A 74 -0.84 7.57 6.81
CA ALA A 74 0.49 7.46 6.23
C ALA A 74 0.53 7.78 4.74
N TYR A 75 -0.49 7.38 3.98
CA TYR A 75 -0.50 7.54 2.52
C TYR A 75 -1.13 8.88 2.09
N ALA A 76 -0.42 9.61 1.22
CA ALA A 76 -0.72 11.02 0.91
C ALA A 76 -0.83 11.31 -0.61
N GLY A 77 -1.39 10.36 -1.35
CA GLY A 77 -1.58 10.46 -2.81
C GLY A 77 -2.85 11.17 -3.23
N LEU A 78 -3.00 11.40 -4.54
CA LEU A 78 -4.20 12.02 -5.10
C LEU A 78 -5.49 11.33 -4.63
N VAL A 79 -5.52 9.99 -4.63
CA VAL A 79 -6.65 9.21 -4.10
C VAL A 79 -6.99 9.61 -2.66
N PHE A 80 -5.98 9.69 -1.80
CA PHE A 80 -6.17 10.02 -0.38
C PHE A 80 -6.44 11.51 -0.14
N GLN A 81 -5.97 12.40 -1.02
CA GLN A 81 -6.24 13.84 -0.92
C GLN A 81 -7.68 14.20 -1.31
N GLN A 82 -8.30 13.38 -2.15
CA GLN A 82 -9.70 13.56 -2.58
C GLN A 82 -10.69 12.95 -1.59
N LEU A 83 -10.21 12.20 -0.59
CA LEU A 83 -11.02 11.80 0.56
C LEU A 83 -11.12 13.03 1.48
N ASP A 84 -12.25 13.71 1.43
CA ASP A 84 -12.52 14.93 2.21
C ASP A 84 -12.76 14.60 3.68
N TYR A 85 -11.67 14.27 4.39
CA TYR A 85 -11.73 13.73 5.76
C TYR A 85 -12.31 14.71 6.78
N ASP A 86 -12.30 16.01 6.49
CA ASP A 86 -12.73 17.03 7.44
C ASP A 86 -14.25 16.95 7.70
N ASP A 87 -15.01 16.38 6.74
CA ASP A 87 -16.44 16.14 6.83
C ASP A 87 -16.81 14.69 7.21
N PHE A 88 -15.84 13.87 7.63
CA PHE A 88 -16.11 12.47 7.97
C PHE A 88 -16.78 12.31 9.33
N THR A 89 -17.88 11.55 9.35
CA THR A 89 -18.55 11.08 10.57
C THR A 89 -18.01 9.71 10.98
N GLU A 90 -18.37 9.24 12.18
CA GLU A 90 -18.05 7.88 12.63
C GLU A 90 -18.56 6.80 11.65
N ASP A 91 -19.74 7.02 11.05
CA ASP A 91 -20.31 6.11 10.05
C ASP A 91 -19.47 6.05 8.76
N HIS A 92 -18.87 7.17 8.34
CA HIS A 92 -17.94 7.18 7.20
C HIS A 92 -16.68 6.36 7.50
N TYR A 93 -16.09 6.53 8.69
CA TYR A 93 -14.93 5.73 9.11
C TYR A 93 -15.27 4.25 9.24
N LYS A 94 -16.44 3.92 9.80
CA LYS A 94 -16.91 2.53 9.88
C LYS A 94 -17.06 1.90 8.51
N TYR A 95 -17.72 2.60 7.58
CA TYR A 95 -17.85 2.14 6.19
C TYR A 95 -16.48 1.89 5.56
N MET A 96 -15.53 2.81 5.72
CA MET A 96 -14.19 2.63 5.18
C MET A 96 -13.43 1.49 5.85
N SER A 97 -13.55 1.28 7.16
CA SER A 97 -12.92 0.14 7.83
C SER A 97 -13.47 -1.19 7.30
N GLU A 98 -14.78 -1.26 7.05
CA GLU A 98 -15.43 -2.44 6.49
C GLU A 98 -15.05 -2.68 5.01
N HIS A 99 -15.04 -1.62 4.19
CA HIS A 99 -15.00 -1.75 2.73
C HIS A 99 -13.69 -1.33 2.06
N LEU A 100 -12.89 -0.43 2.61
CA LEU A 100 -11.67 0.06 1.96
C LEU A 100 -10.45 -0.77 2.37
N ARG A 101 -9.65 -1.15 1.38
CA ARG A 101 -8.35 -1.79 1.56
C ARG A 101 -7.28 -1.05 0.76
N ILE A 102 -6.12 -0.88 1.39
CA ILE A 102 -4.94 -0.28 0.76
C ILE A 102 -3.97 -1.42 0.46
N LEU A 103 -3.68 -1.65 -0.82
CA LEU A 103 -2.71 -2.67 -1.20
C LEU A 103 -1.30 -2.21 -0.81
N SER A 104 -0.42 -3.14 -0.49
CA SER A 104 0.92 -2.84 -0.01
C SER A 104 1.91 -3.90 -0.44
N THR A 105 3.08 -3.48 -0.91
CA THR A 105 4.18 -4.36 -1.27
C THR A 105 4.92 -4.92 -0.05
N LEU A 106 4.91 -4.20 1.07
CA LEU A 106 5.50 -4.66 2.33
C LEU A 106 4.49 -5.36 3.24
N TYR A 107 3.22 -4.94 3.20
CA TYR A 107 2.17 -5.43 4.11
C TYR A 107 1.11 -6.31 3.44
N GLY A 108 1.20 -6.51 2.12
CA GLY A 108 0.22 -7.23 1.32
C GLY A 108 -1.05 -6.41 1.11
N ILE A 109 -1.89 -6.35 2.15
CA ILE A 109 -3.14 -5.60 2.17
C ILE A 109 -3.39 -5.03 3.56
N LEU A 110 -3.82 -3.78 3.62
CA LEU A 110 -4.03 -3.02 4.84
C LEU A 110 -5.49 -2.62 4.96
N LYS A 111 -6.01 -2.62 6.19
CA LYS A 111 -7.18 -1.82 6.55
C LYS A 111 -6.75 -0.36 6.76
N ILE A 112 -7.71 0.55 6.87
CA ILE A 112 -7.44 1.98 7.05
C ILE A 112 -6.71 2.30 8.37
N ASP A 113 -6.94 1.49 9.40
CA ASP A 113 -6.43 1.57 10.76
C ASP A 113 -5.17 0.72 10.97
N SER A 114 -4.74 -0.04 9.96
CA SER A 114 -3.58 -0.92 10.09
C SER A 114 -2.31 -0.12 10.44
N GLU A 115 -1.63 -0.55 11.48
CA GLU A 115 -0.37 0.00 11.94
C GLU A 115 0.73 -0.28 10.92
N ILE A 116 1.35 0.78 10.41
CA ILE A 116 2.48 0.69 9.50
C ILE A 116 3.66 1.53 9.96
N HIS A 117 4.87 1.04 9.68
CA HIS A 117 6.10 1.80 9.79
C HIS A 117 6.50 2.32 8.40
N PRO A 118 7.13 3.49 8.30
CA PRO A 118 7.67 4.00 7.05
C PRO A 118 8.56 2.97 6.33
N TYR A 119 8.34 2.83 5.03
CA TYR A 119 9.08 1.91 4.16
C TYR A 119 9.06 2.41 2.71
N ARG A 120 9.97 1.85 1.90
CA ARG A 120 9.97 2.01 0.45
C ARG A 120 10.18 0.65 -0.20
N LEU A 121 9.14 0.13 -0.86
CA LEU A 121 9.20 -1.12 -1.60
C LEU A 121 8.16 -1.08 -2.72
N ASP A 122 8.46 -1.68 -3.86
CA ASP A 122 7.58 -1.70 -5.04
C ASP A 122 7.72 -3.04 -5.76
N TYR A 123 6.64 -3.52 -6.40
CA TYR A 123 6.63 -4.81 -7.10
C TYR A 123 7.66 -4.92 -8.23
N THR A 124 8.08 -3.78 -8.79
CA THR A 124 9.05 -3.72 -9.89
C THR A 124 10.51 -3.69 -9.43
N MET A 125 10.76 -3.54 -8.12
CA MET A 125 12.11 -3.48 -7.60
C MET A 125 12.79 -4.86 -7.65
N PRO A 126 14.09 -4.94 -7.92
CA PRO A 126 14.85 -6.20 -7.96
C PRO A 126 15.11 -6.73 -6.55
N PHE A 127 14.05 -7.07 -5.83
CA PHE A 127 14.10 -7.62 -4.49
C PHE A 127 14.51 -9.12 -4.54
N PRO A 128 15.14 -9.69 -3.48
CA PRO A 128 15.65 -11.07 -3.51
C PRO A 128 14.62 -12.14 -3.91
N GLN A 129 13.35 -11.88 -3.61
CA GLN A 129 12.22 -12.73 -3.95
C GLN A 129 11.17 -11.94 -4.73
N SER A 130 10.44 -12.62 -5.61
CA SER A 130 9.31 -12.01 -6.31
C SER A 130 8.19 -11.68 -5.33
N LEU A 131 7.89 -10.39 -5.17
CA LEU A 131 6.83 -9.92 -4.28
C LEU A 131 5.44 -10.36 -4.76
N TYR A 132 5.25 -10.54 -6.09
CA TYR A 132 4.01 -11.10 -6.61
C TYR A 132 3.77 -12.51 -6.11
N THR A 133 4.76 -13.40 -6.27
CA THR A 133 4.61 -14.81 -5.82
C THR A 133 4.58 -14.92 -4.31
N TYR A 134 5.26 -14.01 -3.60
CA TYR A 134 5.24 -13.98 -2.14
C TYR A 134 3.83 -13.69 -1.58
N TRP A 135 3.11 -12.77 -2.21
CA TRP A 135 1.79 -12.33 -1.74
C TRP A 135 0.60 -13.07 -2.37
N GLU A 136 0.76 -13.65 -3.56
CA GLU A 136 -0.35 -14.17 -4.37
C GLU A 136 -1.28 -15.11 -3.59
N GLU A 137 -0.73 -16.15 -2.95
CA GLU A 137 -1.54 -17.13 -2.23
C GLU A 137 -2.25 -16.51 -1.01
N VAL A 138 -1.50 -15.76 -0.20
CA VAL A 138 -1.99 -15.16 1.05
C VAL A 138 -3.09 -14.14 0.75
N LEU A 139 -2.88 -13.26 -0.24
CA LEU A 139 -3.86 -12.26 -0.64
C LEU A 139 -5.07 -12.88 -1.35
N THR A 140 -4.86 -13.88 -2.22
CA THR A 140 -5.98 -14.61 -2.86
C THR A 140 -6.87 -15.26 -1.80
N ASN A 141 -6.27 -15.88 -0.78
CA ASN A 141 -7.01 -16.46 0.34
C ASN A 141 -7.74 -15.42 1.19
N TYR A 142 -7.16 -14.23 1.35
CA TYR A 142 -7.81 -13.12 2.05
C TYR A 142 -9.07 -12.64 1.33
N VAL A 143 -8.98 -12.45 0.02
CA VAL A 143 -10.05 -11.80 -0.74
C VAL A 143 -11.16 -12.77 -1.17
N LYS A 144 -10.93 -14.08 -1.12
CA LYS A 144 -11.85 -15.09 -1.68
C LYS A 144 -13.27 -15.04 -1.12
N ASP A 145 -13.42 -14.61 0.13
CA ASP A 145 -14.70 -14.60 0.86
C ASP A 145 -15.46 -13.26 0.64
N HIS A 146 -14.92 -12.35 -0.17
CA HIS A 146 -15.61 -11.13 -0.56
C HIS A 146 -16.35 -11.33 -1.89
N ASP A 147 -17.64 -11.00 -1.93
CA ASP A 147 -18.46 -11.21 -3.14
C ASP A 147 -17.93 -10.48 -4.39
N CYS A 148 -17.25 -9.36 -4.20
CA CYS A 148 -16.81 -8.46 -5.25
C CYS A 148 -15.65 -7.58 -4.79
N ILE A 149 -14.70 -7.36 -5.70
CA ILE A 149 -13.61 -6.41 -5.56
C ILE A 149 -13.85 -5.23 -6.51
N ILE A 150 -14.04 -4.03 -5.98
CA ILE A 150 -14.01 -2.80 -6.77
C ILE A 150 -12.54 -2.37 -6.88
N ASN A 151 -11.99 -2.42 -8.08
CA ASN A 151 -10.60 -2.06 -8.34
C ASN A 151 -10.47 -0.57 -8.69
N LEU A 152 -9.84 0.18 -7.78
CA LEU A 152 -9.34 1.55 -7.98
C LEU A 152 -7.81 1.62 -7.88
N ALA A 153 -7.14 0.47 -7.79
CA ALA A 153 -5.69 0.36 -7.76
C ALA A 153 -5.12 0.28 -9.18
N SER A 154 -3.80 0.50 -9.29
CA SER A 154 -3.07 0.33 -10.53
C SER A 154 -2.93 -1.15 -10.88
N GLN A 155 -2.62 -1.43 -12.15
CA GLN A 155 -2.47 -2.79 -12.65
C GLN A 155 -1.37 -3.57 -11.90
N GLU A 156 -0.31 -2.88 -11.47
CA GLU A 156 0.79 -3.48 -10.69
C GLU A 156 0.32 -4.03 -9.35
N TYR A 157 -0.64 -3.38 -8.69
CA TYR A 157 -1.13 -3.81 -7.39
C TYR A 157 -2.25 -4.84 -7.50
N ILE A 158 -3.20 -4.68 -8.41
CA ILE A 158 -4.30 -5.64 -8.56
C ILE A 158 -3.82 -7.04 -8.99
N ASN A 159 -2.68 -7.12 -9.68
CA ASN A 159 -2.05 -8.37 -10.08
C ASN A 159 -1.42 -9.17 -8.92
N SER A 160 -1.45 -8.63 -7.69
CA SER A 160 -0.90 -9.31 -6.50
C SER A 160 -1.80 -10.41 -5.93
N PHE A 161 -3.01 -10.58 -6.46
CA PHE A 161 -3.93 -11.66 -6.06
C PHE A 161 -4.87 -12.04 -7.19
N LYS A 162 -5.59 -13.15 -7.02
CA LYS A 162 -6.64 -13.59 -7.94
C LYS A 162 -8.00 -13.49 -7.25
N HIS A 163 -8.99 -13.01 -7.98
CA HIS A 163 -10.39 -13.03 -7.53
C HIS A 163 -11.32 -13.26 -8.72
N HIS A 164 -12.41 -13.99 -8.49
CA HIS A 164 -13.33 -14.40 -9.56
C HIS A 164 -14.24 -13.25 -10.03
N ASN A 165 -14.48 -12.26 -9.16
CA ASN A 165 -15.32 -11.10 -9.44
C ASN A 165 -14.56 -9.79 -9.13
N VAL A 166 -13.96 -9.19 -10.15
CA VAL A 166 -13.24 -7.91 -10.06
C VAL A 166 -13.87 -6.92 -11.02
N VAL A 167 -14.37 -5.80 -10.48
CA VAL A 167 -14.94 -4.70 -11.25
C VAL A 167 -13.89 -3.60 -11.35
N ASN A 168 -13.37 -3.38 -12.56
CA ASN A 168 -12.40 -2.32 -12.82
C ASN A 168 -13.12 -1.01 -13.14
N ILE A 169 -12.80 0.05 -12.39
CA ILE A 169 -13.33 1.39 -12.67
C ILE A 169 -12.25 2.19 -13.40
N HIS A 170 -12.60 2.69 -14.58
CA HIS A 170 -11.71 3.50 -15.42
C HIS A 170 -12.15 4.96 -15.40
N PHE A 171 -11.22 5.86 -15.09
CA PHE A 171 -11.42 7.31 -15.19
C PHE A 171 -10.81 7.79 -16.52
N VAL A 172 -11.60 8.54 -17.30
CA VAL A 172 -11.20 9.02 -18.63
C VAL A 172 -11.44 10.54 -18.70
N ASP A 173 -10.40 11.30 -19.06
CA ASP A 173 -10.48 12.73 -19.35
C ASP A 173 -10.71 12.92 -20.86
N GLU A 174 -11.58 13.86 -21.23
CA GLU A 174 -11.91 14.19 -22.62
C GLU A 174 -10.69 14.63 -23.45
N ASN A 175 -9.63 15.12 -22.81
CA ASN A 175 -8.48 15.71 -23.51
C ASN A 175 -7.32 14.76 -23.83
N ASN A 176 -7.34 13.48 -23.42
CA ASN A 176 -6.30 12.53 -23.83
C ASN A 176 -6.83 11.09 -23.90
N ARG A 177 -6.74 10.51 -25.10
CA ARG A 177 -7.17 9.16 -25.54
C ARG A 177 -6.50 7.97 -24.82
N SER A 178 -6.30 8.01 -23.50
CA SER A 178 -5.72 6.90 -22.74
C SER A 178 -6.43 6.70 -21.41
N PHE A 179 -6.77 5.45 -21.13
CA PHE A 179 -7.24 4.95 -19.84
C PHE A 179 -6.26 5.36 -18.74
N ALA A 180 -6.64 6.31 -17.90
CA ALA A 180 -5.93 6.56 -16.66
C ALA A 180 -6.61 5.70 -15.59
N THR A 181 -6.18 4.45 -15.43
CA THR A 181 -6.22 3.85 -14.10
C THR A 181 -5.38 4.73 -13.18
N ALA A 182 -5.79 4.88 -11.92
CA ALA A 182 -5.01 5.58 -10.92
C ALA A 182 -3.54 5.10 -10.98
N SER A 183 -2.65 6.02 -11.35
CA SER A 183 -1.22 5.87 -11.69
C SER A 183 -0.86 5.08 -12.98
N LYS A 184 -0.21 5.79 -13.91
CA LYS A 184 0.97 5.25 -14.63
C LYS A 184 2.18 5.29 -13.72
#